data_AF-A0AAW0VP05-F1
#
_entry.id   AF-A0AAW0VP05-F1
#
_cell.length_a   1.000
_cell.length_b   1.000
_cell.length_c   1.000
_cell.angle_alpha   90.00
_cell.angle_beta   90.00
_cell.angle_gamma   90.00
#
_symmetry.space_group_name_H-M   'P 1'
#
loop_
_entity.id
_entity.type
_entity.pdbx_description
1 polymer ?
#
loop_
_entity_poly.entity_id
_entity_poly.type
_entity_poly.pdbx_seq_one_letter_code
_entity_poly.pdbx_strand_id
1 'polypeptide(L)'
;LLRSSWHNVGSPAIGKGMLNGIVTYPEAELLIAEGAQRYFDEESRVPYAVRDRDWISYDDSQSIREKALWVKKSGFAGVMTWNLNCDDWAGKSHGKKFELHNIIKDVLFDN
;
A
#
# COMPACT_ATOMS: atom_id res chain seq x y z
N LEU A 1 -16.81 6.83 -0.26
CA LEU A 1 -17.88 5.82 -0.34
C LEU A 1 -19.26 6.47 -0.22
N LEU A 2 -20.26 5.96 -0.94
CA LEU A 2 -21.65 6.43 -0.88
C LEU A 2 -22.28 6.14 0.50
N ARG A 3 -21.97 4.98 1.09
CA ARG A 3 -22.32 4.59 2.48
C ARG A 3 -21.08 4.02 3.17
N SER A 4 -20.91 4.28 4.46
CA SER A 4 -19.75 3.76 5.23
C SER A 4 -19.75 2.24 5.35
N SER A 5 -20.93 1.61 5.38
CA SER A 5 -21.05 0.14 5.38
C SER A 5 -20.73 -0.51 4.04
N TRP A 6 -20.57 0.26 2.95
CA TRP A 6 -20.24 -0.25 1.62
C TRP A 6 -18.75 -0.05 1.37
N HIS A 7 -17.95 -0.93 1.94
CA HIS A 7 -16.49 -0.78 2.00
C HIS A 7 -15.70 -1.86 1.27
N ASN A 8 -16.40 -2.80 0.61
CA ASN A 8 -15.75 -3.82 -0.23
C ASN A 8 -15.18 -3.17 -1.50
N VAL A 9 -14.21 -3.84 -2.13
CA VAL A 9 -13.70 -3.47 -3.45
C VAL A 9 -14.86 -3.31 -4.44
N GLY A 10 -14.83 -2.23 -5.23
CA GLY A 10 -15.89 -1.90 -6.19
C GLY A 10 -17.12 -1.19 -5.59
N SER A 11 -17.14 -0.89 -4.29
CA SER A 11 -18.24 -0.13 -3.67
C SER A 11 -18.38 1.27 -4.27
N PRO A 12 -19.62 1.77 -4.49
CA PRO A 12 -19.86 3.08 -5.08
C PRO A 12 -19.16 4.22 -4.33
N ALA A 13 -18.40 5.04 -5.06
CA ALA A 13 -17.73 6.24 -4.56
C ALA A 13 -18.51 7.51 -4.93
N ILE A 14 -18.39 8.54 -4.09
CA ILE A 14 -19.03 9.87 -4.29
C ILE A 14 -18.01 10.99 -4.49
N GLY A 15 -16.72 10.64 -4.53
CA GLY A 15 -15.63 11.61 -4.59
C GLY A 15 -14.28 10.92 -4.45
N LYS A 16 -13.23 11.76 -4.44
CA LYS A 16 -11.83 11.32 -4.45
C LYS A 16 -11.37 10.64 -3.16
N GLY A 17 -12.05 10.90 -2.04
CA GLY A 17 -11.59 10.54 -0.71
C GLY A 17 -10.60 11.56 -0.14
N MET A 18 -10.03 11.23 1.01
CA MET A 18 -9.01 12.02 1.71
C MET A 18 -7.79 12.36 0.84
N LEU A 19 -7.04 13.38 1.25
CA LEU A 19 -5.81 13.84 0.58
C LEU A 19 -5.96 14.04 -0.93
N ASN A 20 -7.15 14.47 -1.36
CA ASN A 20 -7.49 14.70 -2.77
C ASN A 20 -7.34 13.44 -3.66
N GLY A 21 -7.45 12.26 -3.06
CA GLY A 21 -7.38 10.96 -3.73
C GLY A 21 -5.98 10.40 -3.95
N ILE A 22 -4.95 10.98 -3.33
CA ILE A 22 -3.56 10.49 -3.41
C ILE A 22 -3.03 10.35 -1.99
N VAL A 23 -2.53 9.17 -1.65
CA VAL A 23 -1.99 8.84 -0.33
C VAL A 23 -0.63 8.16 -0.52
N THR A 24 0.37 8.60 0.23
CA THR A 24 1.69 7.97 0.31
C THR A 24 1.70 6.79 1.28
N TYR A 25 2.70 5.92 1.22
CA TYR A 25 2.80 4.79 2.14
C TYR A 25 2.82 5.23 3.62
N PRO A 26 3.61 6.24 4.04
CA PRO A 26 3.57 6.72 5.43
C PRO A 26 2.21 7.32 5.84
N GLU A 27 1.49 7.98 4.93
CA GLU A 27 0.15 8.50 5.22
C GLU A 27 -0.85 7.36 5.39
N ALA A 28 -0.77 6.30 4.60
CA ALA A 28 -1.60 5.10 4.79
C ALA A 28 -1.37 4.46 6.17
N GLU A 29 -0.11 4.29 6.57
CA GLU A 29 0.27 3.77 7.89
C GLU A 29 -0.25 4.67 9.03
N LEU A 30 -0.13 5.99 8.88
CA LEU A 30 -0.65 6.94 9.86
C LEU A 30 -2.17 6.83 10.03
N LEU A 31 -2.91 6.71 8.92
CA LEU A 31 -4.37 6.56 8.97
C LEU A 31 -4.79 5.28 9.71
N ILE A 32 -4.06 4.20 9.51
CA ILE A 32 -4.27 2.92 10.20
C ILE A 32 -3.95 3.07 11.68
N ALA A 33 -2.84 3.72 12.03
CA ALA A 33 -2.50 4.02 13.42
C ALA A 33 -3.54 4.91 14.12
N GLU A 34 -4.23 5.77 13.36
CA GLU A 34 -5.34 6.62 13.81
C GLU A 34 -6.72 5.90 13.78
N GLY A 35 -6.75 4.59 13.55
CA GLY A 35 -7.96 3.77 13.68
C GLY A 35 -8.70 3.47 12.37
N ALA A 36 -8.11 3.74 11.20
CA ALA A 36 -8.62 3.17 9.95
C ALA A 36 -8.48 1.63 9.96
N GLN A 37 -9.50 0.93 9.48
CA GLN A 37 -9.52 -0.53 9.42
C GLN A 37 -8.81 -0.99 8.14
N ARG A 38 -7.70 -1.73 8.30
CA ARG A 38 -6.99 -2.38 7.18
C ARG A 38 -7.63 -3.73 6.85
N TYR A 39 -7.83 -3.96 5.56
CA TYR A 39 -8.22 -5.23 4.97
C TYR A 39 -7.17 -5.64 3.94
N PHE A 40 -7.04 -6.94 3.68
CA PHE A 40 -6.20 -7.46 2.60
C PHE A 40 -7.09 -8.16 1.59
N ASP A 41 -7.01 -7.77 0.33
CA ASP A 41 -7.78 -8.39 -0.74
C ASP A 41 -7.02 -9.60 -1.29
N GLU A 42 -7.54 -10.79 -1.05
CA GLU A 42 -6.86 -12.06 -1.39
C GLU A 42 -6.78 -12.31 -2.90
N GLU A 43 -7.66 -11.69 -3.71
CA GLU A 43 -7.67 -11.84 -5.17
C GLU A 43 -6.57 -10.99 -5.82
N SER A 44 -6.52 -9.71 -5.50
CA SER A 44 -5.54 -8.76 -6.05
C SER A 44 -4.22 -8.71 -5.28
N ARG A 45 -4.16 -9.34 -4.10
CA ARG A 45 -2.98 -9.42 -3.23
C ARG A 45 -2.45 -8.04 -2.79
N VAL A 46 -3.36 -7.09 -2.55
CA VAL A 46 -3.03 -5.75 -2.04
C VAL A 46 -3.94 -5.37 -0.86
N PRO A 47 -3.46 -4.51 0.06
CA PRO A 47 -4.29 -3.98 1.12
C PRO A 47 -5.21 -2.84 0.63
N TYR A 48 -6.26 -2.62 1.42
CA TYR A 48 -7.00 -1.38 1.44
C TYR A 48 -7.36 -1.00 2.87
N ALA A 49 -7.56 0.29 3.14
CA ALA A 49 -7.94 0.78 4.46
C ALA A 49 -9.19 1.66 4.38
N VAL A 50 -10.00 1.61 5.44
CA VAL A 50 -11.32 2.25 5.49
C VAL A 50 -11.49 3.01 6.79
N ARG A 51 -11.93 4.28 6.69
CA ARG A 51 -12.33 5.10 7.84
C ARG A 51 -13.57 5.88 7.46
N ASP A 52 -14.69 5.61 8.13
CA ASP A 52 -16.01 6.16 7.80
C ASP A 52 -16.39 5.95 6.33
N ARG A 53 -16.29 6.99 5.51
CA ARG A 53 -16.57 6.94 4.07
C ARG A 53 -15.32 7.09 3.23
N ASP A 54 -14.16 7.26 3.82
CA ASP A 54 -12.90 7.23 3.10
C ASP A 54 -12.41 5.80 2.93
N TRP A 55 -11.91 5.52 1.75
CA TRP A 55 -11.40 4.23 1.33
C TRP A 55 -10.15 4.47 0.51
N ILE A 56 -9.07 3.80 0.84
CA ILE A 56 -7.79 3.89 0.13
C ILE A 56 -7.30 2.49 -0.22
N SER A 57 -6.85 2.30 -1.46
CA SER A 57 -5.99 1.17 -1.82
C SER A 57 -4.57 1.66 -1.91
N TYR A 58 -3.65 0.84 -1.45
CA TYR A 58 -2.23 1.17 -1.38
C TYR A 58 -1.41 -0.11 -1.49
N ASP A 59 -0.09 0.04 -1.52
CA ASP A 59 0.86 -1.04 -1.40
C ASP A 59 1.55 -0.97 -0.04
N ASP A 60 1.80 -2.12 0.59
CA ASP A 60 2.51 -2.23 1.86
C ASP A 60 3.62 -3.28 1.80
N SER A 61 4.30 -3.52 2.93
CA SER A 61 5.38 -4.50 3.01
C SER A 61 4.95 -5.91 2.57
N GLN A 62 3.69 -6.31 2.81
CA GLN A 62 3.18 -7.62 2.39
C GLN A 62 3.01 -7.65 0.87
N SER A 63 2.23 -6.72 0.30
CA SER A 63 1.95 -6.74 -1.14
C SER A 63 3.21 -6.51 -1.99
N ILE A 64 4.12 -5.65 -1.54
CA ILE A 64 5.39 -5.41 -2.24
C ILE A 64 6.28 -6.64 -2.23
N ARG A 65 6.37 -7.38 -1.11
CA ARG A 65 7.11 -8.64 -1.06
C ARG A 65 6.53 -9.66 -2.04
N GLU A 66 5.21 -9.78 -2.09
CA GLU A 66 4.53 -10.70 -3.00
C GLU A 66 4.74 -10.33 -4.48
N LYS A 67 4.61 -9.04 -4.83
CA LYS A 67 4.90 -8.53 -6.18
C LYS A 67 6.36 -8.78 -6.57
N ALA A 68 7.31 -8.49 -5.69
CA ALA A 68 8.74 -8.72 -5.96
C ALA A 68 9.05 -10.21 -6.16
N LEU A 69 8.45 -11.10 -5.35
CA LEU A 69 8.58 -12.55 -5.51
C LEU A 69 7.99 -13.01 -6.84
N TRP A 70 6.84 -12.48 -7.24
CA TRP A 70 6.22 -12.79 -8.53
C TRP A 70 7.10 -12.32 -9.71
N VAL A 71 7.65 -11.11 -9.64
CA VAL A 71 8.57 -10.56 -10.65
C VAL A 71 9.77 -11.48 -10.82
N LYS A 72 10.40 -11.88 -9.72
CA LYS A 72 11.56 -12.79 -9.70
C LYS A 72 11.21 -14.16 -10.28
N LYS A 73 10.12 -14.79 -9.82
CA LYS A 73 9.68 -16.12 -10.27
C LYS A 73 9.30 -16.14 -11.75
N SER A 74 8.79 -15.03 -12.27
CA SER A 74 8.36 -14.91 -13.66
C SER A 74 9.49 -14.53 -14.63
N GLY A 75 10.71 -14.29 -14.13
CA GLY A 75 11.86 -13.96 -14.98
C GLY A 75 11.82 -12.55 -15.58
N PHE A 76 11.08 -11.62 -14.98
CA PHE A 76 11.10 -10.21 -15.39
C PHE A 76 12.43 -9.55 -14.98
N ALA A 77 12.84 -8.52 -15.73
CA ALA A 77 14.13 -7.87 -15.54
C ALA A 77 14.26 -7.02 -14.26
N GLY A 78 13.15 -6.65 -13.62
CA GLY A 78 13.18 -5.88 -12.38
C GLY A 78 11.85 -5.20 -12.06
N VAL A 79 11.90 -4.27 -11.10
CA VAL A 79 10.77 -3.46 -10.63
C VAL A 79 11.11 -1.98 -10.79
N MET A 80 10.17 -1.19 -11.31
CA MET A 80 10.21 0.28 -11.26
C MET A 80 9.27 0.74 -10.15
N THR A 81 9.69 1.75 -9.38
CA THR A 81 8.87 2.33 -8.30
C THR A 81 8.46 3.76 -8.61
N TRP A 82 7.22 4.11 -8.25
CA TRP A 82 6.72 5.48 -8.28
C TRP A 82 6.13 5.83 -6.91
N ASN A 83 6.79 6.64 -6.08
CA ASN A 83 8.16 7.11 -6.24
C ASN A 83 8.90 7.08 -4.90
N LEU A 84 10.19 7.43 -4.92
CA LEU A 84 11.06 7.38 -3.75
C LEU A 84 10.54 8.21 -2.56
N ASN A 85 9.85 9.32 -2.82
CA ASN A 85 9.32 10.22 -1.78
C ASN A 85 8.01 9.71 -1.16
N CYS A 86 7.37 8.72 -1.79
CA CYS A 86 6.13 8.11 -1.31
C CYS A 86 6.35 6.89 -0.42
N ASP A 87 7.60 6.43 -0.24
CA ASP A 87 7.98 5.41 0.75
C ASP A 87 8.29 6.07 2.10
N ASP A 88 8.46 5.29 3.16
CA ASP A 88 8.96 5.73 4.46
C ASP A 88 10.46 6.07 4.40
N TRP A 89 10.81 7.07 3.60
CA TRP A 89 12.18 7.54 3.37
C TRP A 89 12.86 8.03 4.66
N ALA A 90 12.08 8.45 5.65
CA ALA A 90 12.56 8.91 6.95
C ALA A 90 12.68 7.77 7.97
N GLY A 91 12.06 6.61 7.74
CA GLY A 91 12.02 5.48 8.68
C GLY A 91 11.17 5.74 9.92
N LYS A 92 10.09 6.53 9.79
CA LYS A 92 9.22 6.90 10.91
C LYS A 92 8.19 5.83 11.25
N SER A 93 7.69 5.11 10.25
CA SER A 93 6.64 4.10 10.41
C SER A 93 7.23 2.76 10.86
N HIS A 94 8.38 2.35 10.31
CA HIS A 94 8.98 1.03 10.57
C HIS A 94 10.39 1.08 11.19
N GLY A 95 10.92 2.27 11.53
CA GLY A 95 12.27 2.41 12.06
C GLY A 95 13.39 2.15 11.04
N LYS A 96 13.04 1.87 9.78
CA LYS A 96 13.96 1.62 8.66
C LYS A 96 13.62 2.54 7.50
N LYS A 97 14.62 3.24 6.97
CA LYS A 97 14.44 4.11 5.79
C LYS A 97 14.14 3.27 4.55
N PHE A 98 13.19 3.72 3.75
CA PHE A 98 12.81 3.10 2.48
C PHE A 98 12.40 1.64 2.64
N GLU A 99 11.42 1.39 3.51
CA GLU A 99 10.96 0.03 3.83
C GLU A 99 10.56 -0.74 2.56
N LEU A 100 9.70 -0.17 1.73
CA LEU A 100 9.20 -0.85 0.53
C LEU A 100 10.31 -1.10 -0.49
N HIS A 101 11.20 -0.11 -0.70
CA HIS A 101 12.33 -0.30 -1.64
C HIS A 101 13.34 -1.33 -1.12
N ASN A 102 13.56 -1.40 0.19
CA ASN A 102 14.43 -2.44 0.75
C ASN A 102 13.84 -3.83 0.55
N ILE A 103 12.53 -4.02 0.71
CA ILE A 103 11.90 -5.31 0.43
C ILE A 103 12.11 -5.73 -1.02
N ILE A 104 11.94 -4.82 -1.99
CA ILE A 104 12.21 -5.09 -3.41
C ILE A 104 13.67 -5.52 -3.59
N LYS A 105 14.62 -4.76 -3.04
CA LYS A 105 16.06 -5.05 -3.13
C LYS A 105 16.39 -6.42 -2.51
N ASP A 106 15.90 -6.69 -1.30
CA ASP A 106 16.18 -7.92 -0.55
C ASP A 106 15.62 -9.14 -1.31
N VAL A 107 14.41 -9.05 -1.90
CA VAL A 107 13.81 -10.14 -2.68
C VAL A 107 14.52 -10.36 -4.03
N LEU A 108 14.78 -9.30 -4.79
CA LEU A 108 15.37 -9.45 -6.13
C LEU A 108 16.83 -9.90 -6.07
N PHE A 109 17.58 -9.49 -5.04
CA PHE A 109 19.02 -9.73 -4.93
C PHE A 109 19.43 -10.73 -3.82
N ASP A 110 18.46 -11.35 -3.13
CA ASP A 110 18.68 -12.35 -2.06
C ASP A 110 19.58 -11.83 -0.90
N ASN A 111 19.35 -10.59 -0.46
CA ASN A 111 20.08 -9.95 0.65
C ASN A 111 19.29 -9.96 1.96
#